data_AF-A0A7C3QNF3-F1
#
_entry.id   AF-A0A7C3QNF3-F1
#
_cell.length_a   1.000
_cell.length_b   1.000
_cell.length_c   1.000
_cell.angle_alpha   90.00
_cell.angle_beta   90.00
_cell.angle_gamma   90.00
#
_symmetry.space_group_name_H-M   'P 1'
#
loop_
_entity.id
_entity.type
_entity.pdbx_description
1 polymer ?
#
loop_
_entity_poly.entity_id
_entity_poly.type
_entity_poly.pdbx_seq_one_letter_code
_entity_poly.pdbx_strand_id
1 'polypeptide(L)' 'MVKDEIKKEEEPKLKKVVEAADGLSLGISIVVAVLIGVGMGLGLKHFFGYTWLLWLGVFWGVGAAVLNVYIAYKR' A
#
# COMPACT_ATOMS: atom_id res chain seq x y z
N MET A 1 -53.85 5.25 -0.58
CA MET A 1 -52.87 6.18 -1.19
C MET A 1 -51.97 6.72 -0.08
N VAL A 2 -50.86 6.04 0.21
CA VAL A 2 -49.56 6.65 0.53
C VAL A 2 -48.53 5.66 -0.03
N LYS A 3 -47.63 6.17 -0.85
CA LYS A 3 -46.65 5.41 -1.62
C LYS A 3 -45.56 4.90 -0.69
N ASP A 4 -45.50 3.59 -0.50
CA ASP A 4 -44.28 2.92 -0.07
C ASP A 4 -43.30 2.94 -1.25
N GLU A 5 -42.58 4.05 -1.40
CA GLU A 5 -41.48 4.14 -2.35
C GLU A 5 -40.32 3.28 -1.84
N ILE A 6 -40.05 2.26 -2.62
CA ILE A 6 -39.03 1.24 -2.47
C ILE A 6 -37.65 1.89 -2.24
N LYS A 7 -37.14 1.82 -1.00
CA LYS A 7 -35.69 1.90 -0.73
C LYS A 7 -35.04 0.64 -1.29
N LYS A 8 -34.64 0.70 -2.57
CA LYS A 8 -33.92 -0.39 -3.22
C LYS A 8 -32.48 -0.37 -2.73
N GLU A 9 -32.13 -1.45 -2.05
CA GLU A 9 -30.81 -1.81 -1.57
C GLU A 9 -29.77 -1.86 -2.71
N GLU A 10 -29.20 -0.73 -3.12
CA GLU A 10 -28.05 -0.70 -4.06
C GLU A 10 -26.68 -0.78 -3.34
N GLU A 11 -26.69 -0.92 -2.03
CA GLU A 11 -25.48 -0.89 -1.20
C GLU A 11 -24.52 -2.11 -1.27
N PRO A 12 -24.93 -3.37 -1.54
CA PRO A 12 -24.02 -4.50 -1.38
C PRO A 12 -22.98 -4.63 -2.50
N LYS A 13 -23.22 -4.05 -3.68
CA LYS A 13 -22.27 -4.12 -4.81
C LYS A 13 -21.18 -3.05 -4.71
N LEU A 14 -21.55 -1.84 -4.29
CA LEU A 14 -20.63 -0.73 -4.10
C LEU A 14 -19.64 -1.01 -2.96
N LYS A 15 -20.13 -1.54 -1.82
CA LYS A 15 -19.26 -1.92 -0.68
C LYS A 15 -18.17 -2.92 -1.07
N LYS A 16 -18.51 -3.94 -1.87
CA LYS A 16 -17.53 -4.93 -2.35
C LYS A 16 -16.46 -4.33 -3.27
N VAL A 17 -16.82 -3.36 -4.10
CA VAL A 17 -15.86 -2.66 -4.96
C VAL A 17 -14.92 -1.78 -4.13
N VAL A 18 -15.44 -1.10 -3.11
CA VAL A 18 -14.64 -0.27 -2.20
C VAL A 18 -13.65 -1.13 -1.39
N GLU A 19 -14.10 -2.24 -0.80
CA GLU A 19 -13.21 -3.16 -0.08
C GLU A 19 -12.10 -3.73 -0.97
N ALA A 20 -12.43 -4.09 -2.23
CA ALA A 20 -11.44 -4.56 -3.19
C ALA A 20 -10.44 -3.46 -3.58
N ALA A 21 -10.91 -2.22 -3.73
CA ALA A 21 -10.07 -1.07 -4.04
C ALA A 21 -9.13 -0.72 -2.86
N ASP A 22 -9.60 -0.83 -1.62
CA ASP A 22 -8.78 -0.61 -0.41
C ASP A 22 -7.66 -1.64 -0.30
N GLY A 23 -7.95 -2.93 -0.55
CA GLY A 23 -6.93 -3.98 -0.58
C GLY A 23 -5.89 -3.80 -1.70
N LEU A 24 -6.34 -3.37 -2.89
CA LEU A 24 -5.45 -3.07 -4.01
C LEU A 24 -4.56 -1.85 -3.70
N SER A 25 -5.14 -0.80 -3.10
CA SER A 25 -4.43 0.40 -2.68
C SER A 25 -3.31 0.08 -1.68
N LEU A 26 -3.57 -0.81 -0.72
CA LEU A 26 -2.57 -1.31 0.22
C LEU A 26 -1.47 -2.12 -0.48
N GLY A 27 -1.82 -2.96 -1.45
CA GLY A 27 -0.83 -3.68 -2.26
C GLY A 27 0.11 -2.73 -3.00
N ILE A 28 -0.43 -1.66 -3.58
CA ILE A 28 0.35 -0.64 -4.29
C ILE A 28 1.30 0.10 -3.34
N SER A 29 0.83 0.47 -2.14
CA SER A 29 1.69 1.20 -1.18
C SER A 29 2.91 0.38 -0.75
N ILE A 30 2.76 -0.93 -0.58
CA ILE A 30 3.86 -1.85 -0.29
C ILE A 30 4.90 -1.86 -1.42
N VAL A 31 4.44 -2.02 -2.65
CA VAL A 31 5.34 -2.05 -3.83
C VAL A 31 6.08 -0.72 -3.94
N VAL A 32 5.39 0.40 -3.79
CA VAL A 32 6.00 1.73 -3.82
C VAL A 32 7.04 1.90 -2.71
N ALA A 33 6.74 1.49 -1.47
CA ALA A 33 7.68 1.58 -0.36
C ALA A 33 8.97 0.79 -0.60
N VAL A 34 8.85 -0.43 -1.14
CA VAL A 34 10.01 -1.28 -1.47
C VAL A 34 10.80 -0.67 -2.64
N LEU A 35 10.13 -0.20 -3.70
CA LEU A 35 10.79 0.43 -4.84
C LEU A 35 11.56 1.70 -4.43
N ILE A 36 10.99 2.51 -3.53
CA ILE A 36 11.67 3.69 -2.98
C ILE A 36 12.89 3.27 -2.17
N GLY A 37 12.77 2.26 -1.29
CA GLY A 37 13.90 1.75 -0.50
C GLY A 37 15.03 1.22 -1.39
N VAL A 38 14.70 0.41 -2.39
CA VAL A 38 15.66 -0.11 -3.38
C VAL A 38 16.27 1.03 -4.20
N GLY A 39 15.47 1.97 -4.68
CA GLY A 39 15.93 3.13 -5.45
C GLY A 39 16.90 4.00 -4.64
N MET A 40 16.60 4.25 -3.37
CA MET A 40 17.51 4.92 -2.44
C MET A 40 18.79 4.12 -2.22
N GLY A 41 18.70 2.80 -2.04
CA GLY A 41 19.86 1.92 -1.90
C GLY A 41 20.78 1.92 -3.14
N LEU A 42 20.19 1.94 -4.33
CA LEU A 42 20.92 2.09 -5.59
C LEU A 42 21.55 3.48 -5.73
N GLY A 43 20.84 4.54 -5.32
CA GLY A 43 21.39 5.90 -5.26
C GLY A 43 22.62 5.97 -4.34
N LEU A 44 22.51 5.44 -3.12
CA LEU A 44 23.61 5.38 -2.17
C LEU A 44 24.80 4.57 -2.70
N LYS A 45 24.54 3.42 -3.33
CA LYS A 45 25.58 2.62 -3.98
C LYS A 45 26.29 3.43 -5.08
N HIS A 46 25.54 4.21 -5.86
CA HIS A 46 26.11 5.02 -6.94
C HIS A 46 27.00 6.17 -6.42
N PHE A 47 26.58 6.84 -5.35
CA PHE A 47 27.34 7.97 -4.78
C PHE A 47 28.59 7.55 -4.00
N PHE A 48 28.51 6.46 -3.22
CA PHE A 48 29.58 6.07 -2.31
C PHE A 48 30.41 4.86 -2.81
N GLY A 49 29.95 4.15 -3.84
CA GLY A 49 30.66 3.00 -4.42
C GLY A 49 30.59 1.70 -3.60
N TYR A 50 30.04 1.74 -2.38
CA TYR A 50 29.93 0.55 -1.53
C TYR A 50 28.66 -0.25 -1.79
N THR A 51 28.81 -1.51 -2.22
CA THR A 51 27.69 -2.41 -2.50
C THR A 51 26.82 -2.71 -1.28
N TRP A 52 27.37 -2.67 -0.06
CA TRP A 52 26.60 -2.96 1.16
C TRP A 52 25.52 -1.90 1.46
N LEU A 53 25.64 -0.69 0.90
CA LEU A 53 24.65 0.39 1.04
C LEU A 53 23.32 0.06 0.36
N LEU A 54 23.33 -0.81 -0.66
CA LEU A 54 22.11 -1.30 -1.29
C LEU A 54 21.22 -2.01 -0.26
N TRP A 55 21.83 -2.79 0.63
CA TRP A 55 21.11 -3.53 1.66
C TRP A 55 20.49 -2.63 2.71
N LEU A 56 21.06 -1.45 3.00
CA LEU A 56 20.40 -0.45 3.85
C LEU A 56 19.09 0.03 3.24
N GLY A 57 19.10 0.34 1.95
CA GLY A 57 17.90 0.76 1.23
C GLY A 57 16.84 -0.33 1.18
N VAL A 58 17.23 -1.57 0.88
CA VAL A 58 16.32 -2.73 0.91
C VAL A 58 15.74 -2.94 2.30
N PHE A 59 16.57 -2.93 3.34
CA PHE A 59 16.13 -3.16 4.72
C PHE A 59 15.13 -2.09 5.17
N TRP A 60 15.40 -0.82 4.88
CA TRP A 60 14.47 0.28 5.18
C TRP A 60 13.20 0.21 4.33
N GLY A 61 13.28 -0.16 3.05
CA GLY A 61 12.11 -0.33 2.18
C GLY A 61 11.18 -1.44 2.66
N VAL A 62 11.73 -2.59 3.04
CA VAL A 62 10.97 -3.70 3.63
C VAL A 62 10.39 -3.31 4.99
N GLY A 63 11.18 -2.66 5.85
CA GLY A 63 10.70 -2.16 7.14
C GLY A 63 9.54 -1.19 6.99
N ALA A 64 9.61 -0.26 6.04
CA ALA A 64 8.54 0.69 5.73
C ALA A 64 7.28 -0.01 5.20
N ALA A 65 7.44 -1.01 4.33
CA ALA A 65 6.31 -1.81 3.84
C ALA A 65 5.61 -2.57 4.98
N VAL A 66 6.36 -3.24 5.85
CA VAL A 66 5.80 -3.95 7.01
C VAL A 66 5.09 -2.99 7.96
N LEU A 67 5.68 -1.83 8.25
CA LEU A 67 5.07 -0.82 9.10
C LEU A 67 3.77 -0.26 8.47
N ASN A 68 3.76 -0.04 7.15
CA ASN A 68 2.58 0.42 6.43
C ASN A 68 1.44 -0.61 6.50
N VAL A 69 1.75 -1.89 6.28
CA VAL A 69 0.79 -2.99 6.43
C VAL A 69 0.26 -3.06 7.86
N TYR A 70 1.12 -3.00 8.87
CA TYR A 70 0.69 -3.03 10.27
C TYR A 70 -0.27 -1.88 10.60
N ILE A 71 0.02 -0.67 10.13
CA ILE A 71 -0.87 0.49 10.34
C ILE A 71 -2.21 0.29 9.61
N ALA A 72 -2.21 -0.27 8.40
CA ALA A 72 -3.42 -0.53 7.64
C ALA A 72 -4.31 -1.61 8.27
N TYR A 73 -3.72 -2.67 8.82
CA TYR A 73 -4.46 -3.72 9.54
C TYR A 73 -4.98 -3.28 10.90
N LYS A 74 -4.33 -2.31 11.53
CA LYS A 74 -4.75 -1.75 12.83
C LYS A 74 -5.78 -0.63 12.69
N ARG A 75 -6.10 -0.23 11.46
CA ARG A 75 -7.09 0.79 11.11
C ARG A 75 -8.47 0.17 10.99
#